data_AF-A0AAY4CHH6-F1
#
_entry.id   AF-A0AAY4CHH6-F1
#
_cell.length_a   1.000
_cell.length_b   1.000
_cell.length_c   1.000
_cell.angle_alpha   90.00
_cell.angle_beta   90.00
_cell.angle_gamma   90.00
#
_symmetry.space_group_name_H-M   'P 1'
#
loop_
_entity.id
_entity.type
_entity.pdbx_description
1 polymer ?
#
loop_
_entity_poly.entity_id
_entity_poly.type
_entity_poly.pdbx_seq_one_letter_code
_entity_poly.pdbx_strand_id
1 'polypeptide(L)'
;MKQLHQSVHESIGTVMMDQELFRKCVGSNIVLLTQAFRKKFIIPDFETFASSINQLYYNAQLQDGGQVADYIPQLAKFSPDSWGVSLCTADGQRYSVGDTTVPFCLQSCVKPLEYAIAVHEAGSEAVHRYVGKEPSGLKFNKLSLNEDDKPHNPMVNAGAIVTSSLVKPGAKKAERFDYVMEFVKRMAGREYVGFSNATFQSERETGDRNYAIGYYLKEKKCFPEGVDMMAALDFYFQLCSIEVTCESGSVMAATLANGGICPITGERVLSSEAVRNTLSLMHSCGMYDFSGQFAFHVGLPAKSGVSGAVLLVVPNIMGLMCWSPPLDRLGNSVRGIHFCQELVSLFNFHNYDNLRHFAKKLDPRRQAGDDRNKSVVDLMFAAYSGDVTALRSKEGQMDIAVQFLTQTCKVNPLVTDRWGNTPLDDAIEFSRDGVVKLLQEYQTIYAHTDPPVRLQGVFSHQDPVLDSDEHGKLEALEGLV
;
A
#
# COMPACT_ATOMS: atom_id res chain seq x y z
N MET A 1 24.04 27.12 9.83
CA MET A 1 24.70 25.81 10.03
C MET A 1 25.92 25.90 10.93
N LYS A 2 27.01 26.63 10.58
CA LYS A 2 28.22 26.71 11.44
C LYS A 2 27.97 27.21 12.86
N GLN A 3 27.17 28.26 13.04
CA GLN A 3 26.78 28.76 14.37
C GLN A 3 25.95 27.73 15.16
N LEU A 4 25.07 26.97 14.48
CA LEU A 4 24.25 25.95 15.13
C LEU A 4 25.10 24.78 15.63
N HIS A 5 26.06 24.31 14.81
CA HIS A 5 27.00 23.26 15.18
C HIS A 5 27.89 23.70 16.35
N GLN A 6 28.27 24.97 16.39
CA GLN A 6 29.06 25.54 17.47
C GLN A 6 28.24 25.62 18.78
N SER A 7 26.97 26.04 18.72
CA SER A 7 26.07 26.06 19.89
C SER A 7 25.74 24.67 20.44
N VAL A 8 25.63 23.65 19.59
CA VAL A 8 25.39 22.26 20.02
C VAL A 8 26.65 21.62 20.61
N HIS A 9 27.84 21.94 20.11
CA HIS A 9 29.10 21.45 20.68
C HIS A 9 29.48 22.13 22.00
N GLU A 10 29.08 23.38 22.21
CA GLU A 10 29.36 24.15 23.44
C GLU A 10 28.35 23.88 24.56
N SER A 11 27.18 23.27 24.27
CA SER A 11 26.15 23.00 25.28
C SER A 11 26.40 21.68 26.03
N ILE A 12 27.02 21.77 27.21
CA ILE A 12 27.09 20.68 28.20
C ILE A 12 25.78 20.70 29.01
N GLY A 13 24.66 20.26 28.41
CA GLY A 13 23.35 20.23 29.09
C GLY A 13 22.15 20.13 28.14
N THR A 14 20.93 20.15 28.71
CA THR A 14 19.67 20.24 27.95
C THR A 14 19.69 21.48 27.06
N VAL A 15 19.67 21.27 25.75
CA VAL A 15 19.67 22.36 24.76
C VAL A 15 18.30 23.03 24.78
N MET A 16 18.16 24.10 25.55
CA MET A 16 16.98 24.95 25.52
C MET A 16 17.09 25.91 24.34
N MET A 17 16.01 26.02 23.57
CA MET A 17 15.94 26.89 22.39
C MET A 17 14.88 27.96 22.63
N ASP A 18 15.28 29.22 22.55
CA ASP A 18 14.33 30.33 22.61
C ASP A 18 13.48 30.43 21.33
N GLN A 19 12.43 31.25 21.39
CA GLN A 19 11.50 31.42 20.26
C GLN A 19 12.19 31.96 19.00
N GLU A 20 13.20 32.82 19.14
CA GLU A 20 13.87 33.44 18.01
C GLU A 20 14.77 32.43 17.29
N LEU A 21 15.53 31.66 18.06
CA LEU A 21 16.35 30.56 17.57
C LEU A 21 15.48 29.47 16.94
N PHE A 22 14.35 29.11 17.57
CA PHE A 22 13.38 28.17 16.96
C PHE A 22 12.89 28.67 15.60
N ARG A 23 12.47 29.94 15.51
CA ARG A 23 12.00 30.54 14.26
C ARG A 23 13.10 30.54 13.18
N LYS A 24 14.35 30.81 13.56
CA LYS A 24 15.51 30.74 12.65
C LYS A 24 15.76 29.31 12.17
N CYS A 25 15.62 28.31 13.02
CA CYS A 25 15.82 26.90 12.68
C CYS A 25 14.73 26.35 11.75
N VAL A 26 13.46 26.65 12.03
CA VAL A 26 12.34 26.07 11.26
C VAL A 26 11.97 26.85 10.00
N GLY A 27 12.49 28.08 9.84
CA GLY A 27 12.01 29.03 8.83
C GLY A 27 11.94 28.49 7.39
N SER A 28 12.94 27.74 6.93
CA SER A 28 12.94 27.17 5.57
C SER A 28 12.00 25.98 5.39
N ASN A 29 11.65 25.28 6.48
CA ASN A 29 10.89 24.03 6.46
C ASN A 29 9.52 24.15 7.16
N ILE A 30 9.10 25.37 7.50
CA ILE A 30 7.93 25.62 8.36
C ILE A 30 6.64 25.09 7.74
N VAL A 31 6.50 25.08 6.41
CA VAL A 31 5.31 24.58 5.73
C VAL A 31 5.14 23.08 5.98
N LEU A 32 6.20 22.28 5.79
CA LEU A 32 6.19 20.83 6.03
C LEU A 32 5.99 20.52 7.52
N LEU A 33 6.71 21.21 8.40
CA LEU A 33 6.56 21.04 9.85
C LEU A 33 5.14 21.38 10.32
N THR A 34 4.52 22.42 9.74
CA THR A 34 3.13 22.78 10.04
C THR A 34 2.17 21.67 9.63
N GLN A 35 2.38 21.01 8.49
CA GLN A 35 1.56 19.87 8.06
C GLN A 35 1.74 18.68 9.01
N ALA A 36 2.99 18.36 9.37
CA ALA A 36 3.32 17.27 10.28
C ALA A 36 2.65 17.44 11.66
N PHE A 37 2.88 18.57 12.33
CA PHE A 37 2.38 18.80 13.69
C PHE A 37 0.87 19.06 13.74
N ARG A 38 0.24 19.48 12.64
CA ARG A 38 -1.22 19.62 12.55
C ARG A 38 -1.93 18.35 12.07
N LYS A 39 -1.23 17.21 12.03
CA LYS A 39 -1.77 15.93 11.58
C LYS A 39 -2.45 16.03 10.20
N LYS A 40 -1.84 16.81 9.29
CA LYS A 40 -2.33 17.03 7.91
C LYS A 40 -1.68 16.10 6.88
N PHE A 41 -0.77 15.25 7.32
CA PHE A 41 -0.27 14.19 6.45
C PHE A 41 -1.36 13.17 6.14
N ILE A 42 -1.17 12.45 5.04
CA ILE A 42 -2.09 11.48 4.49
C ILE A 42 -2.41 10.36 5.48
N ILE A 43 -1.51 10.05 6.42
CA ILE A 43 -1.79 9.22 7.58
C ILE A 43 -1.58 10.06 8.85
N PRO A 44 -2.65 10.63 9.43
CA PRO A 44 -2.58 11.48 10.61
C PRO A 44 -1.99 10.79 11.85
N ASP A 45 -2.46 9.57 12.15
CA ASP A 45 -2.11 8.80 13.35
C ASP A 45 -1.10 7.69 13.01
N PHE A 46 0.09 8.12 12.58
CA PHE A 46 1.10 7.23 11.98
C PHE A 46 1.67 6.17 12.94
N GLU A 47 1.80 6.47 14.23
CA GLU A 47 2.29 5.51 15.23
C GLU A 47 1.34 4.31 15.38
N THR A 48 0.03 4.56 15.44
CA THR A 48 -0.99 3.51 15.48
C THR A 48 -0.97 2.68 14.21
N PHE A 49 -0.88 3.34 13.05
CA PHE A 49 -0.74 2.66 11.77
C PHE A 49 0.51 1.77 11.72
N ALA A 50 1.68 2.27 12.15
CA ALA A 50 2.93 1.53 12.21
C ALA A 50 2.83 0.30 13.15
N SER A 51 2.11 0.43 14.27
CA SER A 51 1.84 -0.71 15.16
C SER A 51 1.02 -1.81 14.47
N SER A 52 0.02 -1.45 13.66
CA SER A 52 -0.71 -2.43 12.85
C SER A 52 0.20 -3.09 11.81
N ILE A 53 1.09 -2.34 11.17
CA ILE A 53 2.08 -2.91 10.23
C ILE A 53 2.99 -3.93 10.92
N ASN A 54 3.41 -3.70 12.17
CA ASN A 54 4.17 -4.70 12.93
C ASN A 54 3.40 -6.01 13.09
N GLN A 55 2.12 -5.95 13.43
CA GLN A 55 1.29 -7.15 13.58
C GLN A 55 1.21 -7.93 12.25
N LEU A 56 0.99 -7.23 11.14
CA LEU A 56 0.99 -7.85 9.81
C LEU A 56 2.35 -8.47 9.46
N TYR A 57 3.44 -7.80 9.81
CA TYR A 57 4.81 -8.30 9.62
C TYR A 57 5.04 -9.62 10.37
N TYR A 58 4.70 -9.67 11.67
CA TYR A 58 4.90 -10.85 12.50
C TYR A 58 4.00 -12.01 12.07
N ASN A 59 2.75 -11.74 11.65
CA ASN A 59 1.87 -12.77 11.11
C ASN A 59 2.43 -13.38 9.81
N ALA A 60 2.95 -12.54 8.91
CA ALA A 60 3.57 -13.01 7.67
C ALA A 60 4.90 -13.75 7.93
N GLN A 61 5.63 -13.42 9.00
CA GLN A 61 6.88 -14.09 9.38
C GLN A 61 6.66 -15.58 9.71
N LEU A 62 5.48 -15.95 10.21
CA LEU A 62 5.12 -17.33 10.53
C LEU A 62 5.01 -18.25 9.31
N GLN A 63 4.97 -17.70 8.10
CA GLN A 63 4.97 -18.49 6.88
C GLN A 63 6.39 -19.05 6.63
N ASP A 64 6.51 -20.37 6.64
CA ASP A 64 7.75 -21.14 6.45
C ASP A 64 7.84 -21.82 5.07
N GLY A 65 6.80 -21.68 4.24
CA GLY A 65 6.75 -22.24 2.90
C GLY A 65 7.62 -21.52 1.87
N GLY A 66 7.75 -22.15 0.71
CA GLY A 66 8.47 -21.63 -0.45
C GLY A 66 9.90 -22.15 -0.59
N GLN A 67 10.58 -21.72 -1.65
CA GLN A 67 11.98 -22.09 -1.93
C GLN A 67 12.76 -20.89 -2.41
N VAL A 68 13.99 -20.72 -1.90
CA VAL A 68 14.91 -19.68 -2.38
C VAL A 68 15.28 -19.99 -3.83
N ALA A 69 15.31 -18.96 -4.67
CA ALA A 69 15.77 -19.11 -6.05
C ALA A 69 17.25 -19.53 -6.07
N ASP A 70 17.54 -20.69 -6.65
CA ASP A 70 18.85 -21.34 -6.60
C ASP A 70 19.50 -21.54 -7.98
N TYR A 71 18.83 -21.11 -9.06
CA TYR A 71 19.32 -21.23 -10.43
C TYR A 71 20.60 -20.42 -10.70
N ILE A 72 20.90 -19.42 -9.86
CA ILE A 72 22.22 -18.76 -9.80
C ILE A 72 22.76 -18.73 -8.36
N PRO A 73 24.08 -18.84 -8.15
CA PRO A 73 24.68 -18.85 -6.82
C PRO A 73 24.44 -17.58 -5.99
N GLN A 74 24.23 -16.43 -6.64
CA GLN A 74 24.05 -15.14 -5.95
C GLN A 74 22.70 -15.04 -5.24
N LEU A 75 21.65 -15.66 -5.80
CA LEU A 75 20.34 -15.71 -5.16
C LEU A 75 20.28 -16.81 -4.09
N ALA A 76 20.93 -17.95 -4.34
CA ALA A 76 21.01 -19.08 -3.41
C ALA A 76 21.68 -18.75 -2.06
N LYS A 77 22.46 -17.67 -2.00
CA LYS A 77 23.18 -17.22 -0.79
C LYS A 77 22.28 -16.56 0.25
N PHE A 78 21.11 -16.06 -0.14
CA PHE A 78 20.23 -15.38 0.80
C PHE A 78 19.59 -16.39 1.76
N SER A 79 19.49 -16.01 3.03
CA SER A 79 18.85 -16.85 4.04
C SER A 79 17.35 -16.98 3.74
N PRO A 80 16.75 -18.18 3.83
CA PRO A 80 15.31 -18.33 3.76
C PRO A 80 14.59 -17.62 4.92
N ASP A 81 15.28 -17.36 6.03
CA ASP A 81 14.71 -16.67 7.19
C ASP A 81 14.62 -15.16 7.00
N SER A 82 15.31 -14.59 6.00
CA SER A 82 15.31 -13.15 5.78
C SER A 82 13.90 -12.62 5.46
N TRP A 83 13.49 -11.59 6.19
CA TRP A 83 12.18 -10.95 6.00
C TRP A 83 12.25 -9.47 6.38
N GLY A 84 11.91 -8.59 5.44
CA GLY A 84 11.89 -7.15 5.66
C GLY A 84 10.72 -6.47 4.98
N VAL A 85 10.12 -5.50 5.66
CA VAL A 85 9.06 -4.64 5.12
C VAL A 85 9.39 -3.19 5.41
N SER A 86 9.38 -2.36 4.36
CA SER A 86 9.49 -0.91 4.49
C SER A 86 8.35 -0.22 3.76
N LEU A 87 7.88 0.89 4.31
CA LEU A 87 6.88 1.75 3.71
C LEU A 87 7.31 3.21 3.72
N CYS A 88 6.87 3.94 2.70
CA CYS A 88 7.00 5.38 2.58
C CYS A 88 5.67 5.96 2.09
N THR A 89 5.10 6.91 2.81
CA THR A 89 3.87 7.61 2.39
C THR A 89 4.17 8.65 1.31
N ALA A 90 3.12 9.13 0.63
CA ALA A 90 3.20 10.22 -0.33
C ALA A 90 3.71 11.55 0.30
N ASP A 91 3.56 11.71 1.62
CA ASP A 91 4.06 12.86 2.39
C ASP A 91 5.44 12.60 3.04
N GLY A 92 6.06 11.44 2.80
CA GLY A 92 7.40 11.13 3.30
C GLY A 92 7.46 10.58 4.73
N GLN A 93 6.33 10.25 5.36
CA GLN A 93 6.31 9.44 6.59
C GLN A 93 6.81 8.02 6.28
N ARG A 94 7.69 7.47 7.11
CA ARG A 94 8.38 6.19 6.84
C ARG A 94 8.39 5.28 8.04
N TYR A 95 8.31 3.98 7.77
CA TYR A 95 8.41 2.94 8.79
C TYR A 95 9.00 1.66 8.18
N SER A 96 9.87 0.99 8.93
CA SER A 96 10.60 -0.21 8.51
C SER A 96 10.60 -1.24 9.64
N VAL A 97 10.43 -2.52 9.32
CA VAL A 97 10.49 -3.64 10.27
C VAL A 97 11.15 -4.86 9.61
N GLY A 98 12.04 -5.53 10.33
CA GLY A 98 12.81 -6.68 9.84
C GLY A 98 14.10 -6.32 9.11
N ASP A 99 14.55 -7.20 8.22
CA ASP A 99 15.81 -7.15 7.45
C ASP A 99 15.76 -6.12 6.31
N THR A 100 15.48 -4.86 6.63
CA THR A 100 15.12 -3.82 5.66
C THR A 100 16.30 -3.13 5.00
N THR A 101 17.48 -3.19 5.61
CA THR A 101 18.71 -2.55 5.12
C THR A 101 19.60 -3.50 4.33
N VAL A 102 19.21 -4.77 4.18
CA VAL A 102 19.97 -5.76 3.41
C VAL A 102 19.83 -5.45 1.91
N PRO A 103 20.94 -5.25 1.17
CA PRO A 103 20.88 -5.08 -0.28
C PRO A 103 20.49 -6.36 -0.99
N PHE A 104 19.56 -6.26 -1.94
CA PHE A 104 19.17 -7.34 -2.84
C PHE A 104 18.93 -6.82 -4.25
N CYS A 105 19.08 -7.68 -5.26
CA CYS A 105 18.81 -7.32 -6.65
C CYS A 105 17.30 -7.12 -6.88
N LEU A 106 16.90 -6.05 -7.57
CA LEU A 106 15.50 -5.77 -7.95
C LEU A 106 14.91 -6.89 -8.81
N GLN A 107 15.73 -7.50 -9.67
CA GLN A 107 15.27 -8.50 -10.62
C GLN A 107 14.07 -7.95 -11.42
N SER A 108 13.01 -8.73 -11.62
CA SER A 108 11.80 -8.30 -12.34
C SER A 108 11.10 -7.07 -11.75
N CYS A 109 11.40 -6.63 -10.52
CA CYS A 109 10.88 -5.38 -9.96
C CYS A 109 11.40 -4.12 -10.67
N VAL A 110 12.45 -4.23 -11.51
CA VAL A 110 12.95 -3.11 -12.32
C VAL A 110 12.07 -2.81 -13.54
N LYS A 111 11.35 -3.82 -14.07
CA LYS A 111 10.58 -3.71 -15.33
C LYS A 111 9.55 -2.56 -15.33
N PRO A 112 8.76 -2.32 -14.26
CA PRO A 112 7.87 -1.17 -14.20
C PRO A 112 8.62 0.17 -14.23
N LEU A 113 9.80 0.24 -13.61
CA LEU A 113 10.62 1.46 -13.54
C LEU A 113 11.19 1.77 -14.92
N GLU A 114 11.75 0.76 -15.59
CA GLU A 114 12.25 0.84 -16.96
C GLU A 114 11.16 1.33 -17.93
N TYR A 115 9.97 0.74 -17.86
CA TYR A 115 8.83 1.16 -18.68
C TYR A 115 8.39 2.59 -18.37
N ALA A 116 8.34 2.98 -17.09
CA ALA A 116 8.03 4.35 -16.71
C ALA A 116 9.02 5.36 -17.29
N ILE A 117 10.33 5.03 -17.28
CA ILE A 117 11.38 5.86 -17.88
C ILE A 117 11.18 5.95 -19.39
N ALA A 118 10.96 4.83 -20.09
CA ALA A 118 10.75 4.82 -21.54
C ALA A 118 9.53 5.68 -21.95
N VAL A 119 8.41 5.58 -21.21
CA VAL A 119 7.22 6.41 -21.46
C VAL A 119 7.47 7.87 -21.10
N HIS A 120 8.22 8.15 -20.04
CA HIS A 120 8.60 9.51 -19.67
C HIS A 120 9.45 10.18 -20.76
N GLU A 121 10.36 9.44 -21.40
CA GLU A 121 11.21 9.96 -22.48
C GLU A 121 10.49 10.12 -23.81
N ALA A 122 9.77 9.07 -24.24
CA ALA A 122 9.28 8.95 -25.62
C ALA A 122 7.75 9.11 -25.76
N GLY A 123 7.01 9.09 -24.65
CA GLY A 123 5.55 9.07 -24.63
C GLY A 123 4.95 7.68 -24.84
N SER A 124 3.70 7.49 -24.40
CA SER A 124 3.03 6.18 -24.43
C SER A 124 2.86 5.63 -25.84
N GLU A 125 2.54 6.50 -26.82
CA GLU A 125 2.34 6.08 -28.20
C GLU A 125 3.62 5.52 -28.85
N ALA A 126 4.77 6.14 -28.60
CA ALA A 126 6.05 5.66 -29.12
C ALA A 126 6.43 4.30 -28.53
N VAL A 127 6.26 4.13 -27.21
CA VAL A 127 6.57 2.86 -26.54
C VAL A 127 5.64 1.74 -26.99
N HIS A 128 4.33 2.00 -27.05
CA HIS A 128 3.35 0.97 -27.39
C HIS A 128 3.23 0.64 -28.88
N ARG A 129 4.02 1.30 -29.74
CA ARG A 129 4.28 0.78 -31.08
C ARG A 129 5.04 -0.55 -31.03
N TYR A 130 5.82 -0.81 -29.99
CA TYR A 130 6.68 -1.99 -29.87
C TYR A 130 6.21 -3.00 -28.81
N VAL A 131 5.48 -2.57 -27.78
CA VAL A 131 4.99 -3.43 -26.69
C VAL A 131 3.49 -3.26 -26.47
N GLY A 132 2.78 -4.35 -26.21
CA GLY A 132 1.35 -4.35 -25.91
C GLY A 132 1.02 -3.76 -24.54
N LYS A 133 -0.27 -3.83 -24.18
CA LYS A 133 -0.86 -3.26 -22.96
C LYS A 133 -1.63 -4.27 -22.13
N GLU A 134 -1.69 -5.52 -22.58
CA GLU A 134 -2.65 -6.50 -22.07
C GLU A 134 -1.94 -7.69 -21.42
N PRO A 135 -2.57 -8.36 -20.45
CA PRO A 135 -2.06 -9.62 -19.93
C PRO A 135 -2.06 -10.68 -21.04
N SER A 136 -1.10 -11.61 -21.01
CA SER A 136 -1.00 -12.67 -22.02
C SER A 136 -2.09 -13.73 -21.90
N GLY A 137 -2.68 -13.90 -20.71
CA GLY A 137 -3.56 -15.05 -20.39
C GLY A 137 -2.83 -16.42 -20.42
N LEU A 138 -1.53 -16.42 -20.66
CA LEU A 138 -0.66 -17.59 -20.79
C LEU A 138 0.36 -17.58 -19.65
N LYS A 139 0.88 -18.77 -19.29
CA LYS A 139 1.96 -18.89 -18.32
C LYS A 139 3.13 -17.96 -18.68
N PHE A 140 3.72 -17.27 -17.70
CA PHE A 140 4.76 -16.26 -17.91
C PHE A 140 6.00 -16.83 -18.63
N ASN A 141 6.46 -18.00 -18.18
CA ASN A 141 6.54 -19.24 -18.95
C ASN A 141 6.81 -19.27 -20.47
N LYS A 142 5.75 -18.97 -21.21
CA LYS A 142 5.59 -19.36 -22.61
C LYS A 142 6.11 -18.26 -23.52
N LEU A 143 6.99 -18.63 -24.45
CA LEU A 143 7.39 -17.78 -25.57
C LEU A 143 6.15 -17.48 -26.42
N SER A 144 5.63 -16.25 -26.33
CA SER A 144 4.47 -15.81 -27.11
C SER A 144 4.51 -14.31 -27.35
N LEU A 145 4.02 -13.92 -28.52
CA LEU A 145 3.68 -12.55 -28.89
C LEU A 145 2.15 -12.46 -28.99
N ASN A 146 1.63 -11.24 -29.04
CA ASN A 146 0.24 -10.99 -29.36
C ASN A 146 -0.02 -11.10 -30.87
N GLU A 147 -1.25 -10.88 -31.30
CA GLU A 147 -1.67 -10.97 -32.70
C GLU A 147 -0.97 -9.95 -33.61
N ASP A 148 -0.46 -8.86 -33.04
CA ASP A 148 0.30 -7.81 -33.73
C ASP A 148 1.82 -8.09 -33.79
N ASP A 149 2.27 -9.30 -33.46
CA ASP A 149 3.69 -9.67 -33.35
C ASP A 149 4.49 -8.79 -32.35
N LYS A 150 3.85 -8.37 -31.25
CA LYS A 150 4.47 -7.62 -30.14
C LYS A 150 4.45 -8.41 -28.84
N PRO A 151 5.40 -8.19 -27.92
CA PRO A 151 5.27 -8.71 -26.57
C PRO A 151 3.99 -8.17 -25.91
N HIS A 152 3.31 -9.01 -25.13
CA HIS A 152 2.00 -8.67 -24.55
C HIS A 152 1.98 -7.40 -23.69
N ASN A 153 3.01 -7.20 -22.86
CA ASN A 153 3.14 -6.06 -21.95
C ASN A 153 4.59 -5.94 -21.45
N PRO A 154 5.01 -4.79 -20.88
CA PRO A 154 6.37 -4.60 -20.36
C PRO A 154 6.69 -5.39 -19.08
N MET A 155 5.72 -6.01 -18.42
CA MET A 155 5.94 -6.73 -17.16
C MET A 155 6.47 -8.16 -17.38
N VAL A 156 6.37 -8.68 -18.61
CA VAL A 156 6.99 -9.95 -19.02
C VAL A 156 8.38 -9.72 -19.63
N ASN A 157 9.24 -10.75 -19.59
CA ASN A 157 10.64 -10.63 -20.05
C ASN A 157 10.77 -10.13 -21.49
N ALA A 158 9.95 -10.62 -22.41
CA ALA A 158 9.97 -10.18 -23.81
C ALA A 158 9.66 -8.68 -23.96
N GLY A 159 8.67 -8.18 -23.21
CA GLY A 159 8.31 -6.76 -23.23
C GLY A 159 9.36 -5.90 -22.56
N ALA A 160 9.97 -6.37 -21.47
CA ALA A 160 11.09 -5.69 -20.82
C ALA A 160 12.31 -5.59 -21.75
N ILE A 161 12.72 -6.67 -22.43
CA ILE A 161 13.83 -6.65 -23.40
C ILE A 161 13.56 -5.67 -24.55
N VAL A 162 12.32 -5.64 -25.07
CA VAL A 162 11.94 -4.62 -26.07
C VAL A 162 11.99 -3.23 -25.47
N THR A 163 11.49 -3.03 -24.25
CA THR A 163 11.56 -1.72 -23.55
C THR A 163 13.01 -1.28 -23.34
N SER A 164 13.92 -2.21 -23.03
CA SER A 164 15.36 -1.99 -22.92
C SER A 164 15.95 -1.45 -24.21
N SER A 165 15.37 -1.74 -25.38
CA SER A 165 15.81 -1.19 -26.66
C SER A 165 15.36 0.26 -26.90
N LEU A 166 14.35 0.73 -26.17
CA LEU A 166 13.72 2.05 -26.36
C LEU A 166 14.32 3.16 -25.50
N VAL A 167 15.02 2.80 -24.41
CA VAL A 167 15.65 3.79 -23.52
C VAL A 167 16.95 4.29 -24.15
N LYS A 168 17.03 5.60 -24.42
CA LYS A 168 18.21 6.25 -25.05
C LYS A 168 18.83 5.45 -26.24
N PRO A 169 18.07 5.18 -27.33
CA PRO A 169 18.46 4.23 -28.38
C PRO A 169 19.71 4.60 -29.19
N GLY A 170 20.22 5.83 -29.08
CA GLY A 170 21.46 6.29 -29.74
C GLY A 170 22.66 6.49 -28.82
N ALA A 171 22.52 6.28 -27.51
CA ALA A 171 23.59 6.50 -26.53
C ALA A 171 24.47 5.24 -26.38
N LYS A 172 25.70 5.43 -25.87
CA LYS A 172 26.60 4.30 -25.60
C LYS A 172 26.07 3.44 -24.44
N LYS A 173 26.40 2.14 -24.43
CA LYS A 173 25.94 1.20 -23.37
C LYS A 173 26.10 1.75 -21.94
N ALA A 174 27.27 2.30 -21.62
CA ALA A 174 27.54 2.89 -20.30
C ALA A 174 26.64 4.10 -19.97
N GLU A 175 26.48 5.02 -20.93
CA GLU A 175 25.63 6.21 -20.78
C GLU A 175 24.15 5.84 -20.55
N ARG A 176 23.67 4.76 -21.19
CA ARG A 176 22.31 4.25 -21.00
C ARG A 176 22.09 3.73 -19.57
N PHE A 177 23.08 3.01 -19.04
CA PHE A 177 23.05 2.51 -17.68
C PHE A 177 23.11 3.64 -16.64
N ASP A 178 24.04 4.58 -16.81
CA ASP A 178 24.13 5.76 -15.94
C ASP A 178 22.83 6.57 -15.95
N TYR A 179 22.19 6.70 -17.11
CA TYR A 179 20.90 7.38 -17.26
C TYR A 179 19.79 6.70 -16.44
N VAL A 180 19.64 5.37 -16.56
CA VAL A 180 18.61 4.65 -15.77
C VAL A 180 18.95 4.67 -14.28
N MET A 181 20.22 4.46 -13.91
CA MET A 181 20.67 4.54 -12.52
C MET A 181 20.36 5.90 -11.88
N GLU A 182 20.52 6.99 -12.63
CA GLU A 182 20.17 8.33 -12.16
C GLU A 182 18.67 8.48 -11.91
N PHE A 183 17.81 7.96 -12.79
CA PHE A 183 16.36 7.93 -12.55
C PHE A 183 16.00 7.12 -11.31
N VAL A 184 16.55 5.92 -11.17
CA VAL A 184 16.29 5.05 -10.01
C VAL A 184 16.74 5.72 -8.71
N LYS A 185 17.91 6.38 -8.70
CA LYS A 185 18.40 7.19 -7.56
C LYS A 185 17.49 8.36 -7.24
N ARG A 186 16.97 9.08 -8.24
CA ARG A 186 16.01 10.18 -8.05
C ARG A 186 14.69 9.67 -7.48
N MET A 187 14.18 8.54 -7.96
CA MET A 187 12.97 7.90 -7.44
C MET A 187 13.17 7.41 -5.99
N ALA A 188 14.35 6.95 -5.63
CA ALA A 188 14.69 6.56 -4.25
C ALA A 188 15.04 7.75 -3.33
N GLY A 189 14.94 8.99 -3.81
CA GLY A 189 15.33 10.16 -3.02
C GLY A 189 16.80 10.16 -2.59
N ARG A 190 17.68 9.61 -3.44
CA ARG A 190 19.14 9.47 -3.23
C ARG A 190 19.54 8.47 -2.14
N GLU A 191 18.64 7.59 -1.73
CA GLU A 191 19.00 6.42 -0.90
C GLU A 191 19.80 5.37 -1.68
N TYR A 192 20.12 4.25 -1.02
CA TYR A 192 20.94 3.18 -1.59
C TYR A 192 20.36 2.67 -2.91
N VAL A 193 21.15 2.80 -3.98
CA VAL A 193 20.91 2.16 -5.27
C VAL A 193 22.27 1.66 -5.76
N GLY A 194 22.45 0.35 -5.72
CA GLY A 194 23.69 -0.34 -6.07
C GLY A 194 23.59 -1.12 -7.37
N PHE A 195 24.61 -1.92 -7.66
CA PHE A 195 24.66 -2.80 -8.82
C PHE A 195 25.52 -4.03 -8.51
N SER A 196 24.95 -5.21 -8.70
CA SER A 196 25.67 -6.47 -8.55
C SER A 196 26.22 -6.93 -9.89
N ASN A 197 27.50 -6.65 -10.14
CA ASN A 197 28.18 -7.23 -11.31
C ASN A 197 28.19 -8.77 -11.24
N ALA A 198 28.27 -9.36 -10.05
CA ALA A 198 28.26 -10.81 -9.88
C ALA A 198 26.94 -11.43 -10.36
N THR A 199 25.80 -10.86 -9.96
CA THR A 199 24.48 -11.29 -10.42
C THR A 199 24.35 -11.08 -11.92
N PHE A 200 24.79 -9.93 -12.44
CA PHE A 200 24.78 -9.64 -13.87
C PHE A 200 25.50 -10.69 -14.70
N GLN A 201 26.72 -11.08 -14.31
CA GLN A 201 27.48 -12.11 -15.02
C GLN A 201 26.74 -13.45 -15.00
N SER A 202 26.26 -13.88 -13.83
CA SER A 202 25.57 -15.16 -13.71
C SER A 202 24.24 -15.19 -14.46
N GLU A 203 23.41 -14.14 -14.37
CA GLU A 203 22.16 -14.01 -15.15
C GLU A 203 22.42 -14.04 -16.65
N ARG A 204 23.52 -13.43 -17.11
CA ARG A 204 23.92 -13.41 -18.51
C ARG A 204 24.42 -14.77 -19.00
N GLU A 205 25.12 -15.52 -18.15
CA GLU A 205 25.64 -16.87 -18.47
C GLU A 205 24.54 -17.94 -18.46
N THR A 206 23.58 -17.86 -17.52
CA THR A 206 22.48 -18.83 -17.40
C THR A 206 21.19 -18.36 -18.09
N GLY A 207 21.26 -17.28 -18.87
CA GLY A 207 20.12 -16.56 -19.44
C GLY A 207 19.54 -17.15 -20.72
N ASP A 208 19.73 -18.44 -21.01
CA ASP A 208 19.38 -19.11 -22.28
C ASP A 208 17.99 -18.77 -22.80
N ARG A 209 17.00 -18.75 -21.91
CA ARG A 209 15.62 -18.41 -22.25
C ARG A 209 15.49 -16.98 -22.76
N ASN A 210 16.20 -16.03 -22.17
CA ASN A 210 16.16 -14.64 -22.60
C ASN A 210 16.91 -14.45 -23.94
N TYR A 211 17.96 -15.23 -24.21
CA TYR A 211 18.57 -15.28 -25.56
C TYR A 211 17.58 -15.81 -26.61
N ALA A 212 16.86 -16.91 -26.31
CA ALA A 212 15.83 -17.44 -27.21
C ALA A 212 14.72 -16.41 -27.48
N ILE A 213 14.26 -15.69 -26.44
CA ILE A 213 13.34 -14.55 -26.59
C ILE A 213 13.94 -13.48 -27.51
N GLY A 214 15.19 -13.07 -27.28
CA GLY A 214 15.88 -12.05 -28.08
C GLY A 214 15.96 -12.40 -29.56
N TYR A 215 16.38 -13.63 -29.89
CA TYR A 215 16.43 -14.09 -31.29
C TYR A 215 15.04 -14.16 -31.93
N TYR A 216 14.03 -14.61 -31.19
CA TYR A 216 12.66 -14.65 -31.69
C TYR A 216 12.10 -13.25 -31.98
N LEU A 217 12.34 -12.29 -31.07
CA LEU A 217 11.97 -10.88 -31.25
C LEU A 217 12.70 -10.23 -32.44
N LYS A 218 13.97 -10.61 -32.65
CA LYS A 218 14.77 -10.12 -33.79
C LYS A 218 14.19 -10.60 -35.12
N GLU A 219 13.86 -11.88 -35.23
CA GLU A 219 13.24 -12.46 -36.43
C GLU A 219 11.90 -11.78 -36.75
N LYS A 220 11.10 -11.50 -35.72
CA LYS A 220 9.80 -10.83 -35.83
C LYS A 220 9.87 -9.31 -35.96
N LYS A 221 11.08 -8.73 -36.03
CA LYS A 221 11.30 -7.27 -36.15
C LYS A 221 10.63 -6.46 -35.03
N CYS A 222 10.60 -6.99 -33.81
CA CYS A 222 10.00 -6.31 -32.66
C CYS A 222 10.86 -5.16 -32.10
N PHE A 223 12.11 -5.02 -32.56
CA PHE A 223 13.02 -3.94 -32.16
C PHE A 223 12.95 -2.76 -33.14
N PRO A 224 13.22 -1.52 -32.69
CA PRO A 224 13.41 -0.39 -33.60
C PRO A 224 14.53 -0.65 -34.62
N GLU A 225 14.41 0.00 -35.78
CA GLU A 225 15.40 -0.15 -36.85
C GLU A 225 16.79 0.30 -36.39
N GLY A 226 17.82 -0.49 -36.71
CA GLY A 226 19.21 -0.21 -36.33
C GLY A 226 19.60 -0.60 -34.89
N VAL A 227 18.67 -1.11 -34.08
CA VAL A 227 18.99 -1.56 -32.71
C VAL A 227 19.63 -2.95 -32.71
N ASP A 228 20.78 -3.08 -32.04
CA ASP A 228 21.40 -4.38 -31.75
C ASP A 228 20.66 -5.11 -30.62
N MET A 229 20.09 -6.27 -30.96
CA MET A 229 19.42 -7.17 -30.01
C MET A 229 20.33 -7.59 -28.86
N MET A 230 21.61 -7.91 -29.12
CA MET A 230 22.53 -8.34 -28.07
C MET A 230 22.82 -7.20 -27.10
N ALA A 231 22.93 -5.97 -27.59
CA ALA A 231 23.07 -4.79 -26.74
C ALA A 231 21.83 -4.52 -25.87
N ALA A 232 20.61 -4.72 -26.40
CA ALA A 232 19.38 -4.60 -25.62
C ALA A 232 19.29 -5.68 -24.54
N LEU A 233 19.71 -6.90 -24.85
CA LEU A 233 19.69 -8.03 -23.93
C LEU A 233 20.73 -7.89 -22.81
N ASP A 234 21.97 -7.49 -23.14
CA ASP A 234 23.00 -7.13 -22.14
C ASP A 234 22.45 -6.06 -21.18
N PHE A 235 21.82 -5.02 -21.74
CA PHE A 235 21.28 -3.92 -20.95
C PHE A 235 20.15 -4.39 -20.02
N TYR A 236 19.24 -5.24 -20.52
CA TYR A 236 18.21 -5.89 -19.71
C TYR A 236 18.78 -6.64 -18.51
N PHE A 237 19.87 -7.42 -18.69
CA PHE A 237 20.53 -8.13 -17.59
C PHE A 237 21.16 -7.18 -16.58
N GLN A 238 21.75 -6.07 -17.04
CA GLN A 238 22.29 -5.04 -16.15
C GLN A 238 21.18 -4.43 -15.28
N LEU A 239 20.03 -4.08 -15.87
CA LEU A 239 18.91 -3.49 -15.14
C LEU A 239 18.33 -4.45 -14.10
N CYS A 240 18.19 -5.74 -14.43
CA CYS A 240 17.73 -6.75 -13.46
C CYS A 240 18.69 -6.92 -12.26
N SER A 241 19.96 -6.56 -12.43
CA SER A 241 21.02 -6.69 -11.42
C SER A 241 21.27 -5.43 -10.60
N ILE A 242 20.41 -4.41 -10.72
CA ILE A 242 20.41 -3.24 -9.85
C ILE A 242 20.02 -3.67 -8.44
N GLU A 243 20.76 -3.19 -7.44
CA GLU A 243 20.50 -3.51 -6.03
C GLU A 243 19.80 -2.37 -5.31
N VAL A 244 18.89 -2.74 -4.42
CA VAL A 244 18.17 -1.83 -3.52
C VAL A 244 18.07 -2.47 -2.13
N THR A 245 17.65 -1.66 -1.17
CA THR A 245 17.16 -2.12 0.15
C THR A 245 15.63 -2.00 0.18
N CYS A 246 14.96 -2.58 1.19
CA CYS A 246 13.53 -2.34 1.37
C CYS A 246 13.25 -0.85 1.54
N GLU A 247 14.09 -0.15 2.29
CA GLU A 247 13.94 1.28 2.57
C GLU A 247 13.93 2.12 1.29
N SER A 248 14.97 1.99 0.46
CA SER A 248 15.08 2.70 -0.82
C SER A 248 13.98 2.28 -1.81
N GLY A 249 13.65 0.98 -1.87
CA GLY A 249 12.57 0.46 -2.69
C GLY A 249 11.18 1.02 -2.31
N SER A 250 10.93 1.23 -1.02
CA SER A 250 9.67 1.82 -0.55
C SER A 250 9.51 3.29 -1.01
N VAL A 251 10.62 4.05 -1.08
CA VAL A 251 10.62 5.44 -1.59
C VAL A 251 10.38 5.44 -3.10
N MET A 252 10.94 4.49 -3.85
CA MET A 252 10.66 4.32 -5.28
C MET A 252 9.17 4.02 -5.54
N ALA A 253 8.58 3.08 -4.78
CA ALA A 253 7.16 2.79 -4.84
C ALA A 253 6.31 4.02 -4.49
N ALA A 254 6.72 4.79 -3.48
CA ALA A 254 6.00 5.97 -3.03
C ALA A 254 6.10 7.12 -4.05
N THR A 255 7.20 7.20 -4.82
CA THR A 255 7.31 8.11 -5.97
C THR A 255 6.25 7.78 -7.04
N LEU A 256 5.97 6.50 -7.28
CA LEU A 256 4.86 6.10 -8.16
C LEU A 256 3.50 6.39 -7.51
N ALA A 257 3.35 6.15 -6.21
CA ALA A 257 2.13 6.47 -5.46
C ALA A 257 1.79 7.98 -5.53
N ASN A 258 2.82 8.83 -5.56
CA ASN A 258 2.73 10.29 -5.56
C ASN A 258 2.83 10.90 -6.96
N GLY A 259 2.36 10.18 -7.99
CA GLY A 259 2.21 10.73 -9.35
C GLY A 259 3.52 11.09 -10.05
N GLY A 260 4.64 10.48 -9.64
CA GLY A 260 5.98 10.70 -10.19
C GLY A 260 6.81 11.74 -9.43
N ILE A 261 6.34 12.23 -8.28
CA ILE A 261 7.06 13.17 -7.42
C ILE A 261 7.67 12.40 -6.24
N CYS A 262 8.98 12.50 -6.04
CA CYS A 262 9.64 11.81 -4.93
C CYS A 262 9.19 12.41 -3.60
N PRO A 263 8.63 11.62 -2.67
CA PRO A 263 7.97 12.14 -1.46
C PRO A 263 8.93 12.77 -0.46
N ILE A 264 10.22 12.38 -0.48
CA ILE A 264 11.21 12.88 0.48
C ILE A 264 12.09 14.02 -0.07
N THR A 265 11.99 14.31 -1.38
CA THR A 265 12.75 15.41 -2.02
C THR A 265 11.88 16.48 -2.67
N GLY A 266 10.61 16.15 -2.97
CA GLY A 266 9.71 17.02 -3.74
C GLY A 266 10.04 17.12 -5.24
N GLU A 267 11.04 16.36 -5.71
CA GLU A 267 11.46 16.38 -7.10
C GLU A 267 10.46 15.64 -8.00
N ARG A 268 10.05 16.27 -9.12
CA ARG A 268 9.31 15.57 -10.18
C ARG A 268 10.27 14.71 -10.99
N VAL A 269 10.22 13.40 -10.78
CA VAL A 269 11.11 12.42 -11.43
C VAL A 269 10.50 11.88 -12.71
N LEU A 270 9.20 11.59 -12.71
CA LEU A 270 8.47 10.99 -13.83
C LEU A 270 7.27 11.84 -14.27
N SER A 271 6.81 11.65 -15.51
CA SER A 271 5.56 12.24 -15.97
C SER A 271 4.38 11.48 -15.37
N SER A 272 3.28 12.19 -15.10
CA SER A 272 2.08 11.56 -14.54
C SER A 272 1.43 10.56 -15.50
N GLU A 273 1.63 10.74 -16.81
CA GLU A 273 1.24 9.75 -17.83
C GLU A 273 2.01 8.44 -17.65
N ALA A 274 3.34 8.50 -17.54
CA ALA A 274 4.17 7.32 -17.34
C ALA A 274 3.76 6.57 -16.08
N VAL A 275 3.59 7.30 -14.96
CA VAL A 275 3.17 6.72 -13.68
C VAL A 275 1.82 6.01 -13.80
N ARG A 276 0.81 6.67 -14.38
CA ARG A 276 -0.52 6.07 -14.56
C ARG A 276 -0.45 4.77 -15.36
N ASN A 277 0.22 4.79 -16.51
CA ASN A 277 0.31 3.61 -17.37
C ASN A 277 1.06 2.47 -16.67
N THR A 278 2.14 2.78 -15.95
CA THR A 278 2.90 1.80 -15.17
C THR A 278 2.04 1.15 -14.09
N LEU A 279 1.28 1.94 -13.32
CA LEU A 279 0.40 1.42 -12.27
C LEU A 279 -0.71 0.54 -12.84
N SER A 280 -1.31 0.92 -13.98
CA SER A 280 -2.30 0.08 -14.67
C SER A 280 -1.73 -1.28 -15.07
N LEU A 281 -0.52 -1.31 -15.63
CA LEU A 281 0.13 -2.55 -16.06
C LEU A 281 0.65 -3.38 -14.89
N MET A 282 1.09 -2.75 -13.80
CA MET A 282 1.43 -3.45 -12.56
C MET A 282 0.19 -4.13 -11.98
N HIS A 283 -0.98 -3.48 -12.02
CA HIS A 283 -2.22 -4.06 -11.53
C HIS A 283 -2.62 -5.31 -12.31
N SER A 284 -2.59 -5.29 -13.66
CA SER A 284 -3.06 -6.43 -14.46
C SER A 284 -1.99 -7.49 -14.77
N CYS A 285 -0.70 -7.13 -14.74
CA CYS A 285 0.39 -7.95 -15.29
C CYS A 285 1.61 -8.14 -14.35
N GLY A 286 1.55 -7.64 -13.11
CA GLY A 286 2.74 -7.47 -12.28
C GLY A 286 3.23 -8.69 -11.47
N MET A 287 2.36 -9.66 -11.20
CA MET A 287 2.61 -10.76 -10.25
C MET A 287 2.69 -12.14 -10.94
N TYR A 288 3.31 -12.18 -12.13
CA TYR A 288 3.40 -13.37 -12.98
C TYR A 288 2.01 -13.97 -13.24
N ASP A 289 1.87 -15.29 -13.19
CA ASP A 289 0.59 -15.98 -13.41
C ASP A 289 -0.43 -15.68 -12.30
N PHE A 290 0.03 -15.17 -11.15
CA PHE A 290 -0.82 -14.73 -10.04
C PHE A 290 -1.45 -13.35 -10.26
N SER A 291 -1.09 -12.61 -11.32
CA SER A 291 -1.54 -11.23 -11.53
C SER A 291 -3.07 -11.07 -11.50
N GLY A 292 -3.81 -11.98 -12.14
CA GLY A 292 -5.28 -11.92 -12.13
C GLY A 292 -5.90 -12.13 -10.75
N GLN A 293 -5.41 -13.12 -10.00
CA GLN A 293 -5.88 -13.39 -8.64
C GLN A 293 -5.45 -12.30 -7.67
N PHE A 294 -4.23 -11.76 -7.81
CA PHE A 294 -3.74 -10.65 -7.01
C PHE A 294 -4.57 -9.38 -7.26
N ALA A 295 -4.87 -9.06 -8.52
CA ALA A 295 -5.73 -7.93 -8.88
C ALA A 295 -7.16 -8.09 -8.33
N PHE A 296 -7.66 -9.31 -8.22
CA PHE A 296 -9.00 -9.60 -7.71
C PHE A 296 -9.09 -9.59 -6.18
N HIS A 297 -8.12 -10.20 -5.48
CA HIS A 297 -8.16 -10.34 -4.02
C HIS A 297 -7.46 -9.18 -3.29
N VAL A 298 -6.33 -8.71 -3.82
CA VAL A 298 -5.53 -7.62 -3.22
C VAL A 298 -5.87 -6.28 -3.87
N GLY A 299 -6.03 -6.27 -5.19
CA GLY A 299 -6.48 -5.08 -5.90
C GLY A 299 -5.51 -3.90 -5.85
N LEU A 300 -4.23 -4.13 -5.63
CA LEU A 300 -3.19 -3.10 -5.61
C LEU A 300 -2.20 -3.29 -6.77
N PRO A 301 -1.66 -2.22 -7.38
CA PRO A 301 -0.53 -2.33 -8.29
C PRO A 301 0.70 -2.89 -7.59
N ALA A 302 1.25 -4.00 -8.08
CA ALA A 302 2.44 -4.61 -7.53
C ALA A 302 3.36 -5.17 -8.62
N LYS A 303 4.64 -5.39 -8.30
CA LYS A 303 5.55 -6.17 -9.13
C LYS A 303 6.41 -7.06 -8.25
N SER A 304 6.44 -8.34 -8.58
CA SER A 304 7.30 -9.35 -7.93
C SER A 304 8.63 -9.53 -8.66
N GLY A 305 9.68 -9.88 -7.91
CA GLY A 305 11.02 -10.23 -8.37
C GLY A 305 11.46 -11.58 -7.82
N VAL A 306 12.20 -12.35 -8.61
CA VAL A 306 12.72 -13.68 -8.20
C VAL A 306 13.77 -13.61 -7.08
N SER A 307 14.19 -12.41 -6.67
CA SER A 307 14.97 -12.17 -5.46
C SER A 307 14.15 -12.25 -4.17
N GLY A 308 12.81 -12.45 -4.27
CA GLY A 308 11.90 -12.38 -3.14
C GLY A 308 11.33 -10.98 -2.88
N ALA A 309 11.62 -10.02 -3.75
CA ALA A 309 11.14 -8.65 -3.66
C ALA A 309 9.69 -8.51 -4.17
N VAL A 310 8.89 -7.69 -3.49
CA VAL A 310 7.56 -7.27 -3.92
C VAL A 310 7.47 -5.76 -3.78
N LEU A 311 7.49 -5.06 -4.91
CA LEU A 311 7.25 -3.62 -5.01
C LEU A 311 5.74 -3.38 -5.05
N LEU A 312 5.16 -2.77 -4.01
CA LEU A 312 3.72 -2.56 -3.87
C LEU A 312 3.41 -1.06 -3.83
N VAL A 313 2.36 -0.64 -4.54
CA VAL A 313 1.93 0.76 -4.56
C VAL A 313 0.47 0.85 -4.10
N VAL A 314 0.21 1.76 -3.15
CA VAL A 314 -1.13 2.22 -2.79
C VAL A 314 -1.28 3.64 -3.32
N PRO A 315 -1.88 3.84 -4.51
CA PRO A 315 -1.90 5.13 -5.19
C PRO A 315 -2.44 6.26 -4.31
N ASN A 316 -1.75 7.40 -4.32
CA ASN A 316 -2.03 8.60 -3.51
C ASN A 316 -1.88 8.42 -1.99
N ILE A 317 -1.41 7.27 -1.50
CA ILE A 317 -1.23 7.01 -0.06
C ILE A 317 0.23 6.70 0.26
N MET A 318 0.75 5.60 -0.27
CA MET A 318 2.09 5.10 0.08
C MET A 318 2.64 4.11 -0.93
N GLY A 319 3.95 3.89 -0.88
CA GLY A 319 4.63 2.77 -1.49
C GLY A 319 5.26 1.88 -0.44
N LEU A 320 5.34 0.58 -0.75
CA LEU A 320 5.94 -0.43 0.11
C LEU A 320 6.91 -1.30 -0.68
N MET A 321 7.91 -1.82 0.03
CA MET A 321 8.77 -2.88 -0.45
C MET A 321 8.81 -3.98 0.60
N CYS A 322 8.36 -5.18 0.21
CA CYS A 322 8.50 -6.39 0.99
C CYS A 322 9.62 -7.24 0.38
N TRP A 323 10.43 -7.88 1.21
CA TRP A 323 11.50 -8.76 0.73
C TRP A 323 11.63 -10.00 1.60
N SER A 324 11.36 -11.16 1.00
CA SER A 324 11.60 -12.49 1.58
C SER A 324 12.01 -13.44 0.45
N PRO A 325 13.26 -13.96 0.44
CA PRO A 325 13.79 -14.78 -0.64
C PRO A 325 12.98 -16.04 -1.02
N PRO A 326 12.35 -16.78 -0.08
CA PRO A 326 11.51 -17.93 -0.44
C PRO A 326 10.33 -17.57 -1.34
N LEU A 327 10.27 -18.23 -2.50
CA LEU A 327 9.25 -18.05 -3.52
C LEU A 327 8.24 -19.20 -3.51
N ASP A 328 6.99 -18.88 -3.84
CA ASP A 328 5.96 -19.85 -4.17
C ASP A 328 6.22 -20.51 -5.54
N ARG A 329 5.34 -21.44 -5.92
CA ARG A 329 5.43 -22.16 -7.21
C ARG A 329 5.22 -21.25 -8.44
N LEU A 330 4.71 -20.03 -8.25
CA LEU A 330 4.47 -19.04 -9.30
C LEU A 330 5.60 -18.00 -9.39
N GLY A 331 6.59 -18.08 -8.50
CA GLY A 331 7.75 -17.20 -8.45
C GLY A 331 7.56 -15.94 -7.59
N ASN A 332 6.52 -15.86 -6.76
CA ASN A 332 6.26 -14.73 -5.88
C ASN A 332 6.71 -15.01 -4.44
N SER A 333 7.16 -13.99 -3.72
CA SER A 333 7.56 -14.12 -2.31
C SER A 333 6.39 -14.58 -1.44
N VAL A 334 6.56 -15.69 -0.71
CA VAL A 334 5.49 -16.27 0.13
C VAL A 334 5.03 -15.28 1.19
N ARG A 335 5.97 -14.77 2.01
CA ARG A 335 5.68 -13.79 3.07
C ARG A 335 5.19 -12.47 2.49
N GLY A 336 5.76 -12.05 1.35
CA GLY A 336 5.35 -10.84 0.65
C GLY A 336 3.87 -10.86 0.23
N ILE A 337 3.41 -11.96 -0.37
CA ILE A 337 2.01 -12.13 -0.78
C ILE A 337 1.08 -12.19 0.44
N HIS A 338 1.43 -12.98 1.46
CA HIS A 338 0.64 -13.09 2.69
C HIS A 338 0.46 -11.73 3.36
N PHE A 339 1.55 -10.95 3.49
CA PHE A 339 1.49 -9.58 4.01
C PHE A 339 0.54 -8.69 3.19
N CYS A 340 0.60 -8.75 1.86
CA CYS A 340 -0.27 -7.95 0.99
C CYS A 340 -1.77 -8.29 1.16
N GLN A 341 -2.10 -9.57 1.33
CA GLN A 341 -3.47 -10.02 1.56
C GLN A 341 -3.99 -9.53 2.91
N GLU A 342 -3.23 -9.73 3.98
CA GLU A 342 -3.61 -9.27 5.32
C GLU A 342 -3.73 -7.74 5.40
N LEU A 343 -2.88 -7.01 4.68
CA LEU A 343 -2.94 -5.55 4.58
C LEU A 343 -4.30 -5.07 4.07
N VAL A 344 -4.83 -5.67 2.99
CA VAL A 344 -6.12 -5.25 2.42
C VAL A 344 -7.32 -5.87 3.13
N SER A 345 -7.12 -6.95 3.89
CA SER A 345 -8.13 -7.49 4.80
C SER A 345 -8.37 -6.53 5.97
N LEU A 346 -7.30 -5.94 6.51
CA LEU A 346 -7.37 -4.99 7.62
C LEU A 346 -7.77 -3.57 7.17
N PHE A 347 -7.18 -3.07 6.08
CA PHE A 347 -7.35 -1.68 5.62
C PHE A 347 -8.16 -1.58 4.33
N ASN A 348 -8.89 -0.47 4.16
CA ASN A 348 -9.67 -0.18 2.94
C ASN A 348 -8.82 0.31 1.75
N PHE A 349 -7.71 -0.38 1.48
CA PHE A 349 -6.75 -0.02 0.43
C PHE A 349 -7.01 -0.69 -0.91
N HIS A 350 -7.85 -1.72 -0.97
CA HIS A 350 -8.19 -2.35 -2.24
C HIS A 350 -8.70 -1.28 -3.22
N ASN A 351 -8.23 -1.27 -4.48
CA ASN A 351 -8.51 -0.17 -5.41
C ASN A 351 -10.01 0.02 -5.72
N TYR A 352 -10.83 -1.00 -5.45
CA TYR A 352 -12.29 -0.97 -5.58
C TYR A 352 -13.06 -0.96 -4.25
N ASP A 353 -12.39 -0.76 -3.11
CA ASP A 353 -13.06 -0.59 -1.81
C ASP A 353 -13.78 0.78 -1.73
N ASN A 354 -14.86 0.81 -0.95
CA ASN A 354 -15.63 2.02 -0.73
C ASN A 354 -15.00 2.90 0.36
N LEU A 355 -14.79 4.18 0.07
CA LEU A 355 -14.20 5.13 1.04
C LEU A 355 -15.20 5.65 2.07
N ARG A 356 -16.51 5.43 1.92
CA ARG A 356 -17.57 5.94 2.80
C ARG A 356 -18.24 4.86 3.65
N HIS A 357 -18.52 3.70 3.04
CA HIS A 357 -19.28 2.61 3.62
C HIS A 357 -18.44 1.33 3.61
N PHE A 358 -17.63 1.14 4.64
CA PHE A 358 -16.80 -0.07 4.82
C PHE A 358 -17.16 -0.70 6.17
N ALA A 359 -17.53 -1.99 6.17
CA ALA A 359 -18.25 -2.58 7.29
C ALA A 359 -17.37 -2.86 8.53
N LYS A 360 -16.06 -3.13 8.34
CA LYS A 360 -15.12 -3.49 9.43
C LYS A 360 -13.65 -3.11 9.19
N LYS A 361 -13.29 -2.62 8.00
CA LYS A 361 -11.91 -2.25 7.66
C LYS A 361 -11.51 -0.92 8.31
N LEU A 362 -10.21 -0.69 8.44
CA LEU A 362 -9.66 0.56 8.93
C LEU A 362 -9.32 1.49 7.75
N ASP A 363 -9.50 2.80 7.95
CA ASP A 363 -9.05 3.84 7.01
C ASP A 363 -8.04 4.76 7.71
N PRO A 364 -6.73 4.57 7.50
CA PRO A 364 -5.71 5.33 8.21
C PRO A 364 -5.59 6.77 7.71
N ARG A 365 -6.33 7.16 6.66
CA ARG A 365 -6.42 8.56 6.21
C ARG A 365 -7.26 9.43 7.14
N ARG A 366 -8.03 8.80 8.02
CA ARG A 366 -8.96 9.47 8.92
C ARG A 366 -8.42 9.46 10.34
N GLN A 367 -8.66 10.53 11.09
CA GLN A 367 -8.21 10.62 12.48
C GLN A 367 -9.06 9.72 13.38
N ALA A 368 -8.41 8.98 14.28
CA ALA A 368 -9.09 8.13 15.23
C ALA A 368 -9.99 8.98 16.15
N GLY A 369 -11.30 8.69 16.14
CA GLY A 369 -12.30 9.36 16.99
C GLY A 369 -13.07 10.50 16.32
N ASP A 370 -12.50 11.20 15.33
CA ASP A 370 -13.16 12.34 14.69
C ASP A 370 -14.38 11.89 13.86
N ASP A 371 -14.27 10.78 13.16
CA ASP A 371 -15.38 10.19 12.40
C ASP A 371 -16.49 9.61 13.26
N ARG A 372 -16.14 8.94 14.36
CA ARG A 372 -17.14 8.35 15.26
C ARG A 372 -17.93 9.46 15.92
N ASN A 373 -17.22 10.47 16.42
CA ASN A 373 -17.84 11.63 17.03
C ASN A 373 -18.62 12.44 16.00
N LYS A 374 -18.08 12.66 14.79
CA LYS A 374 -18.78 13.38 13.74
C LYS A 374 -20.01 12.63 13.24
N SER A 375 -19.94 11.32 13.02
CA SER A 375 -21.11 10.52 12.61
C SER A 375 -22.16 10.47 13.72
N VAL A 376 -21.74 10.37 14.99
CA VAL A 376 -22.64 10.44 16.14
C VAL A 376 -23.25 11.84 16.27
N VAL A 377 -22.47 12.89 16.12
CA VAL A 377 -22.93 14.28 16.17
C VAL A 377 -23.85 14.59 15.00
N ASP A 378 -23.55 14.14 13.79
CA ASP A 378 -24.39 14.30 12.60
C ASP A 378 -25.72 13.56 12.80
N LEU A 379 -25.69 12.35 13.38
CA LEU A 379 -26.91 11.61 13.76
C LEU A 379 -27.71 12.34 14.84
N MET A 380 -27.06 12.86 15.89
CA MET A 380 -27.70 13.64 16.94
C MET A 380 -28.27 14.96 16.41
N PHE A 381 -27.58 15.62 15.48
CA PHE A 381 -28.02 16.85 14.84
C PHE A 381 -29.18 16.60 13.87
N ALA A 382 -29.18 15.48 13.15
CA ALA A 382 -30.32 15.05 12.33
C ALA A 382 -31.56 14.77 13.20
N ALA A 383 -31.37 14.13 14.35
CA ALA A 383 -32.43 13.90 15.34
C ALA A 383 -32.95 15.22 15.95
N TYR A 384 -32.07 16.19 16.22
CA TYR A 384 -32.42 17.50 16.74
C TYR A 384 -33.15 18.38 15.71
N SER A 385 -32.64 18.42 14.48
CA SER A 385 -33.13 19.33 13.42
C SER A 385 -34.40 18.83 12.74
N GLY A 386 -34.81 17.59 13.02
CA GLY A 386 -35.98 16.97 12.38
C GLY A 386 -35.83 16.85 10.87
N ASP A 387 -34.60 16.74 10.33
CA ASP A 387 -34.35 16.51 8.91
C ASP A 387 -34.64 15.04 8.57
N VAL A 388 -35.93 14.77 8.42
CA VAL A 388 -36.53 13.45 8.17
C VAL A 388 -36.35 12.93 6.73
N THR A 389 -35.49 13.55 5.91
CA THR A 389 -35.03 12.91 4.65
C THR A 389 -34.09 11.72 4.94
N ALA A 390 -33.44 11.72 6.12
CA ALA A 390 -32.70 10.58 6.67
C ALA A 390 -33.57 9.64 7.53
N LEU A 391 -34.78 10.06 7.94
CA LEU A 391 -35.69 9.31 8.83
C LEU A 391 -37.14 9.58 8.39
N ARG A 392 -37.68 8.83 7.43
CA ARG A 392 -39.01 9.10 6.83
C ARG A 392 -40.15 9.22 7.86
N SER A 393 -40.72 10.43 8.02
CA SER A 393 -42.17 10.78 8.01
C SER A 393 -42.44 12.08 8.80
N LYS A 394 -43.38 12.93 8.33
CA LYS A 394 -43.97 14.08 9.05
C LYS A 394 -45.09 13.55 9.99
N GLU A 395 -45.47 14.09 11.15
CA GLU A 395 -45.36 15.38 11.85
C GLU A 395 -45.06 15.15 13.36
N GLY A 396 -44.38 16.09 14.04
CA GLY A 396 -43.96 15.97 15.44
C GLY A 396 -42.45 15.73 15.59
N GLN A 397 -41.66 16.80 15.46
CA GLN A 397 -40.21 16.74 15.15
C GLN A 397 -39.34 15.97 16.16
N MET A 398 -39.67 15.97 17.46
CA MET A 398 -38.96 15.16 18.47
C MET A 398 -39.67 13.82 18.75
N ASP A 399 -41.00 13.81 18.75
CA ASP A 399 -41.81 12.62 19.05
C ASP A 399 -41.56 11.49 18.05
N ILE A 400 -41.34 11.81 16.77
CA ILE A 400 -41.00 10.85 15.72
C ILE A 400 -39.60 10.26 15.90
N ALA A 401 -38.62 11.09 16.28
CA ALA A 401 -37.26 10.61 16.54
C ALA A 401 -37.26 9.64 17.73
N VAL A 402 -37.99 9.97 18.81
CA VAL A 402 -38.15 9.07 19.95
C VAL A 402 -38.94 7.82 19.57
N GLN A 403 -40.00 7.91 18.75
CA GLN A 403 -40.72 6.76 18.21
C GLN A 403 -39.81 5.84 17.40
N PHE A 404 -39.01 6.38 16.49
CA PHE A 404 -38.08 5.61 15.68
C PHE A 404 -37.04 4.91 16.56
N LEU A 405 -36.44 5.63 17.52
CA LEU A 405 -35.43 5.08 18.41
C LEU A 405 -35.99 3.98 19.34
N THR A 406 -37.21 4.14 19.85
CA THR A 406 -37.84 3.20 20.78
C THR A 406 -38.54 2.04 20.07
N GLN A 407 -39.33 2.31 19.03
CA GLN A 407 -40.15 1.31 18.35
C GLN A 407 -39.37 0.55 17.27
N THR A 408 -38.49 1.21 16.51
CA THR A 408 -37.71 0.61 15.41
C THR A 408 -36.32 0.18 15.85
N CYS A 409 -35.53 1.08 16.46
CA CYS A 409 -34.14 0.78 16.85
C CYS A 409 -33.99 0.06 18.19
N LYS A 410 -35.05 0.01 19.01
CA LYS A 410 -35.08 -0.64 20.34
C LYS A 410 -33.97 -0.15 21.29
N VAL A 411 -33.71 1.16 21.31
CA VAL A 411 -32.68 1.77 22.17
C VAL A 411 -33.09 1.69 23.65
N ASN A 412 -32.16 1.43 24.55
CA ASN A 412 -32.41 1.32 25.99
C ASN A 412 -32.94 2.64 26.59
N PRO A 413 -34.16 2.68 27.17
CA PRO A 413 -34.77 3.91 27.71
C PRO A 413 -34.36 4.24 29.15
N LEU A 414 -33.50 3.42 29.78
CA LEU A 414 -33.07 3.55 31.18
C LEU A 414 -31.63 4.06 31.31
N VAL A 415 -30.97 4.42 30.20
CA VAL A 415 -29.61 4.97 30.22
C VAL A 415 -29.66 6.38 30.80
N THR A 416 -28.75 6.68 31.72
CA THR A 416 -28.62 8.02 32.29
C THR A 416 -27.58 8.85 31.53
N ASP A 417 -27.79 10.15 31.49
CA ASP A 417 -26.84 11.11 30.96
C ASP A 417 -25.73 11.47 31.97
N ARG A 418 -24.90 12.47 31.63
CA ARG A 418 -23.80 12.92 32.51
C ARG A 418 -24.27 13.62 33.80
N TRP A 419 -25.54 14.02 33.87
CA TRP A 419 -26.16 14.65 35.03
C TRP A 419 -26.98 13.66 35.86
N GLY A 420 -27.09 12.41 35.40
CA GLY A 420 -27.83 11.34 36.07
C GLY A 420 -29.31 11.27 35.68
N ASN A 421 -29.74 12.07 34.70
CA ASN A 421 -31.12 12.09 34.23
C ASN A 421 -31.37 10.99 33.19
N THR A 422 -32.54 10.36 33.23
CA THR A 422 -33.02 9.49 32.15
C THR A 422 -33.74 10.31 31.07
N PRO A 423 -33.95 9.75 29.85
CA PRO A 423 -34.77 10.40 28.84
C PRO A 423 -36.17 10.79 29.31
N LEU A 424 -36.73 10.05 30.28
CA LEU A 424 -38.04 10.35 30.87
C LEU A 424 -37.96 11.57 31.81
N ASP A 425 -36.89 11.66 32.62
CA ASP A 425 -36.66 12.79 33.53
C ASP A 425 -36.51 14.10 32.73
N ASP A 426 -35.72 14.07 31.65
CA ASP A 426 -35.56 15.21 30.75
C ASP A 426 -36.89 15.58 30.06
N ALA A 427 -37.68 14.59 29.62
CA ALA A 427 -38.97 14.85 28.99
C ALA A 427 -39.97 15.51 29.97
N ILE A 428 -39.91 15.16 31.25
CA ILE A 428 -40.69 15.78 32.33
C ILE A 428 -40.17 17.19 32.60
N GLU A 429 -38.85 17.37 32.75
CA GLU A 429 -38.22 18.67 33.00
C GLU A 429 -38.56 19.71 31.91
N PHE A 430 -38.50 19.30 30.65
CA PHE A 430 -38.83 20.15 29.51
C PHE A 430 -40.32 20.18 29.14
N SER A 431 -41.20 19.61 29.97
CA SER A 431 -42.67 19.63 29.81
C SER A 431 -43.13 19.11 28.43
N ARG A 432 -42.61 17.96 28.00
CA ARG A 432 -42.93 17.31 26.71
C ARG A 432 -43.92 16.16 26.90
N ASP A 433 -45.18 16.47 27.19
CA ASP A 433 -46.20 15.48 27.56
C ASP A 433 -46.38 14.32 26.56
N GLY A 434 -46.26 14.59 25.26
CA GLY A 434 -46.32 13.56 24.20
C GLY A 434 -45.18 12.55 24.27
N VAL A 435 -43.96 13.01 24.56
CA VAL A 435 -42.76 12.17 24.73
C VAL A 435 -42.82 11.41 26.05
N VAL A 436 -43.29 12.06 27.11
CA VAL A 436 -43.45 11.44 28.44
C VAL A 436 -44.33 10.20 28.36
N LYS A 437 -45.51 10.32 27.74
CA LYS A 437 -46.43 9.18 27.57
C LYS A 437 -45.78 8.03 26.80
N LEU A 438 -45.06 8.37 25.72
CA LEU A 438 -44.41 7.39 24.87
C LEU A 438 -43.27 6.64 25.58
N LEU A 439 -42.44 7.35 26.34
CA LEU A 439 -41.35 6.76 27.11
C LEU A 439 -41.86 5.91 28.28
N GLN A 440 -42.94 6.32 28.95
CA GLN A 440 -43.57 5.52 30.02
C GLN A 440 -44.13 4.20 29.48
N GLU A 441 -44.83 4.23 28.34
CA GLU A 441 -45.32 3.02 27.67
C GLU A 441 -44.16 2.11 27.26
N TYR A 442 -43.10 2.70 26.68
CA TYR A 442 -41.95 1.92 26.23
C TYR A 442 -41.11 1.33 27.37
N GLN A 443 -40.90 2.06 28.48
CA GLN A 443 -40.21 1.53 29.66
C GLN A 443 -40.96 0.33 30.27
N THR A 444 -42.30 0.37 30.28
CA THR A 444 -43.12 -0.75 30.74
C THR A 444 -42.93 -1.99 29.86
N ILE A 445 -42.90 -1.80 28.54
CA ILE A 445 -42.65 -2.89 27.57
C ILE A 445 -41.22 -3.43 27.69
N TYR A 446 -40.24 -2.54 27.86
CA TYR A 446 -38.82 -2.90 27.98
C TYR A 446 -38.52 -3.68 29.26
N ALA A 447 -39.16 -3.33 30.39
CA ALA A 447 -39.03 -4.03 31.67
C ALA A 447 -39.64 -5.45 31.67
N HIS A 448 -40.47 -5.78 30.68
CA HIS A 448 -41.13 -7.08 30.53
C HIS A 448 -40.58 -7.92 29.37
N THR A 449 -39.55 -7.43 28.68
CA THR A 449 -38.81 -8.18 27.67
C THR A 449 -37.44 -8.53 28.24
N ASP A 450 -37.00 -9.78 28.12
CA ASP A 450 -35.65 -10.17 28.53
C ASP A 450 -34.62 -9.23 27.89
N PRO A 451 -33.61 -8.75 28.63
CA PRO A 451 -32.63 -7.82 28.07
C PRO A 451 -31.95 -8.48 26.86
N PRO A 452 -31.74 -7.77 25.74
CA PRO A 452 -30.87 -8.29 24.70
C PRO A 452 -29.51 -8.58 25.34
N VAL A 453 -28.95 -9.75 25.01
CA VAL A 453 -27.63 -10.21 25.47
C VAL A 453 -26.66 -9.03 25.49
N ARG A 454 -26.11 -8.72 26.67
CA ARG A 454 -25.03 -7.74 26.79
C ARG A 454 -23.96 -8.12 25.76
N LEU A 455 -23.68 -7.23 24.80
CA LEU A 455 -22.38 -7.18 24.16
C LEU A 455 -21.36 -6.70 25.22
N GLN A 456 -21.10 -7.53 26.22
CA GLN A 456 -19.94 -7.41 27.08
C GLN A 456 -18.75 -7.87 26.25
N GLY A 457 -18.05 -6.92 25.65
CA GLY A 457 -16.84 -7.23 24.87
C GLY A 457 -16.09 -6.05 24.26
N VAL A 458 -16.36 -4.79 24.64
CA VAL A 458 -15.61 -3.63 24.09
C VAL A 458 -15.11 -2.64 25.16
N PHE A 459 -15.33 -2.91 26.44
CA PHE A 459 -14.88 -2.02 27.52
C PHE A 459 -14.19 -2.79 28.66
N SER A 460 -12.97 -3.29 28.39
CA SER A 460 -11.95 -3.55 29.41
C SER A 460 -10.59 -3.71 28.74
N HIS A 461 -9.69 -2.76 28.95
CA HIS A 461 -8.26 -3.01 28.77
C HIS A 461 -7.81 -4.00 29.84
N GLN A 462 -7.59 -5.26 29.46
CA GLN A 462 -6.72 -6.20 30.17
C GLN A 462 -6.26 -7.26 29.16
N ASP A 463 -4.94 -7.43 29.05
CA ASP A 463 -4.27 -8.36 28.14
C ASP A 463 -4.78 -9.80 28.32
N PRO A 464 -4.98 -10.58 27.24
CA PRO A 464 -5.34 -11.98 27.39
C PRO A 464 -4.09 -12.82 27.64
N VAL A 465 -4.02 -13.40 28.83
CA VAL A 465 -3.26 -14.61 29.10
C VAL A 465 -3.93 -15.76 28.35
N LEU A 466 -3.16 -16.45 27.51
CA LEU A 466 -3.56 -17.68 26.82
C LEU A 466 -3.85 -18.78 27.86
N ASP A 467 -5.03 -19.40 27.75
CA ASP A 467 -5.23 -20.74 28.31
C ASP A 467 -5.74 -21.69 27.22
N SER A 468 -5.17 -22.88 27.24
CA SER A 468 -5.27 -23.94 26.24
C SER A 468 -6.49 -24.81 26.52
N ASP A 469 -7.51 -24.77 25.67
CA ASP A 469 -8.41 -25.91 25.35
C ASP A 469 -9.61 -25.46 24.49
N GLU A 470 -9.41 -25.25 23.19
CA GLU A 470 -10.50 -25.36 22.20
C GLU A 470 -9.95 -25.95 20.89
N HIS A 471 -9.67 -27.25 20.91
CA HIS A 471 -9.22 -28.04 19.74
C HIS A 471 -10.30 -29.04 19.27
N GLY A 472 -11.59 -28.70 19.40
CA GLY A 472 -12.66 -29.71 19.25
C GLY A 472 -13.91 -29.34 18.46
N LYS A 473 -13.99 -28.21 17.74
CA LYS A 473 -15.24 -27.80 17.06
C LYS A 473 -15.08 -27.13 15.69
N LEU A 474 -14.12 -27.60 14.87
CA LEU A 474 -13.93 -27.10 13.50
C LEU A 474 -14.07 -28.16 12.39
N GLU A 475 -14.76 -29.27 12.67
CA GLU A 475 -15.20 -30.21 11.65
C GLU A 475 -16.73 -30.31 11.68
N ALA A 476 -17.40 -29.43 10.93
CA ALA A 476 -18.73 -29.63 10.34
C ALA A 476 -19.30 -28.28 9.91
N LEU A 477 -18.78 -27.70 8.82
CA LEU A 477 -19.50 -26.66 8.04
C LEU A 477 -18.82 -26.43 6.66
N GLU A 478 -18.25 -27.48 6.06
CA GLU A 478 -18.00 -27.52 4.62
C GLU A 478 -19.13 -28.33 3.98
N GLY A 479 -20.11 -27.62 3.43
CA GLY A 479 -21.23 -28.23 2.74
C GLY A 479 -22.50 -27.40 2.85
N LEU A 480 -22.52 -26.21 2.25
CA LEU A 480 -23.66 -25.63 1.54
C LEU A 480 -23.32 -24.22 1.02
N VAL A 481 -23.32 -24.12 -0.32
CA VAL A 481 -23.20 -22.95 -1.22
C VAL A 481 -21.79 -22.56 -1.63
#